data_AF-A0A383BZJ3-F1
#
_entry.id   AF-A0A383BZJ3-F1
#
_cell.length_a   1.000
_cell.length_b   1.000
_cell.length_c   1.000
_cell.angle_alpha   90.00
_cell.angle_beta   90.00
_cell.angle_gamma   90.00
#
_symmetry.space_group_name_H-M   'P 1'
#
loop_
_entity.id
_entity.type
_entity.pdbx_description
1 polymer ?
#
loop_
_entity_poly.entity_id
_entity_poly.type
_entity_poly.pdbx_seq_one_letter_code
_entity_poly.pdbx_strand_id
1 'polypeptide(L)'
;QYDPGYRKTLEDMDPHDFAQVMRDTIYALFEGPYLSLGMTEKTLKGIHTPTIIMPGNNDIHPRGVAQQVHRLIPNCRWAEVAPHSEAPEEYVHRVVDFLAEVEAGS
;
A
#
# COMPACT_ATOMS: atom_id res chain seq x y z
N GLN A 1 4.49 -14.27 -10.90
CA GLN A 1 5.43 -14.38 -9.77
C GLN A 1 6.60 -15.36 -10.01
N TYR A 2 6.68 -16.08 -11.14
CA TYR A 2 7.86 -16.87 -11.50
C TYR A 2 8.44 -16.37 -12.82
N ASP A 3 9.30 -15.37 -12.72
CA ASP A 3 10.13 -14.93 -13.84
C ASP A 3 11.54 -15.53 -13.63
N PRO A 4 11.98 -16.44 -14.50
CA PRO A 4 13.31 -17.04 -14.39
C PRO A 4 14.45 -16.02 -14.45
N GLY A 5 14.24 -14.89 -15.16
CA GLY A 5 15.20 -13.80 -15.24
C GLY A 5 15.40 -13.10 -13.91
N TYR A 6 14.31 -12.79 -13.18
CA TYR A 6 14.43 -12.18 -11.85
C TYR A 6 15.13 -13.09 -10.85
N ARG A 7 14.86 -14.40 -10.90
CA ARG A 7 15.53 -15.37 -10.03
C ARG A 7 17.04 -15.34 -10.27
N LYS A 8 17.48 -15.42 -11.52
CA LYS A 8 18.90 -15.40 -11.86
C LYS A 8 19.58 -14.10 -11.42
N THR A 9 18.93 -12.96 -11.62
CA THR A 9 19.45 -11.66 -11.16
C THR A 9 19.67 -11.61 -9.65
N LEU A 10 18.77 -12.21 -8.86
CA LEU A 10 18.93 -12.28 -7.40
C LEU A 10 20.04 -13.25 -6.98
N GLU A 11 20.14 -14.40 -7.66
CA GLU A 11 21.19 -15.41 -7.40
C GLU A 11 22.60 -14.91 -7.80
N ASP A 12 22.69 -14.07 -8.83
CA ASP A 12 23.95 -13.46 -9.31
C ASP A 12 24.32 -12.17 -8.55
N MET A 13 23.45 -11.66 -7.66
CA MET A 13 23.72 -10.45 -6.88
C MET A 13 24.86 -10.68 -5.88
N ASP A 14 25.75 -9.69 -5.72
CA ASP A 14 26.75 -9.75 -4.66
C ASP A 14 26.06 -9.89 -3.29
N PRO A 15 26.49 -10.83 -2.42
CA PRO A 15 25.84 -11.06 -1.14
C PRO A 15 25.77 -9.82 -0.23
N HIS A 16 26.75 -8.91 -0.33
CA HIS A 16 26.74 -7.67 0.43
C HIS A 16 25.66 -6.72 -0.07
N ASP A 17 25.50 -6.60 -1.39
CA ASP A 17 24.46 -5.78 -2.00
C ASP A 17 23.07 -6.33 -1.68
N PHE A 18 22.89 -7.66 -1.77
CA PHE A 18 21.65 -8.30 -1.35
C PHE A 18 21.34 -8.02 0.12
N ALA A 19 22.33 -8.17 1.00
CA ALA A 19 22.14 -7.90 2.42
C ALA A 19 21.81 -6.43 2.70
N GLN A 20 22.36 -5.49 1.94
CA GLN A 20 22.03 -4.07 2.06
C GLN A 20 20.59 -3.79 1.63
N VAL A 21 20.15 -4.33 0.48
CA VAL A 21 18.75 -4.21 0.02
C VAL A 21 17.79 -4.77 1.06
N MET A 22 18.11 -5.91 1.68
CA MET A 22 17.27 -6.49 2.73
C MET A 22 17.22 -5.61 3.99
N ARG A 23 18.34 -5.02 4.40
CA ARG A 23 18.37 -4.05 5.53
C ARG A 23 17.51 -2.82 5.23
N ASP A 24 17.66 -2.24 4.04
CA ASP A 24 16.90 -1.05 3.64
C ASP A 24 15.40 -1.36 3.53
N THR A 25 15.05 -2.55 3.05
CA THR A 25 13.66 -3.04 3.00
C THR A 25 13.09 -3.20 4.40
N ILE A 26 13.82 -3.84 5.33
CA ILE A 26 13.40 -3.97 6.73
C ILE A 26 13.21 -2.60 7.37
N TYR A 27 14.16 -1.69 7.15
CA TYR A 27 14.06 -0.33 7.66
C TYR A 27 12.83 0.41 7.10
N ALA A 28 12.56 0.31 5.79
CA ALA A 28 11.41 0.98 5.19
C ALA A 28 10.05 0.40 5.62
N LEU A 29 10.01 -0.89 5.94
CA LEU A 29 8.77 -1.62 6.26
C LEU A 29 8.46 -1.71 7.76
N PHE A 30 9.47 -1.81 8.61
CA PHE A 30 9.29 -2.19 10.02
C PHE A 30 9.98 -1.26 11.03
N GLU A 31 11.18 -0.76 10.75
CA GLU A 31 12.00 -0.07 11.77
C GLU A 31 12.06 1.46 11.60
N GLY A 32 11.80 1.96 10.40
CA GLY A 32 11.82 3.38 10.08
C GLY A 32 10.59 4.13 10.61
N PRO A 33 10.61 5.48 10.62
CA PRO A 33 9.51 6.31 11.12
C PRO A 33 8.30 6.34 10.16
N TYR A 34 8.15 5.32 9.33
CA TYR A 34 7.18 5.26 8.25
C TYR A 34 5.90 4.61 8.73
N LEU A 35 4.78 5.25 8.45
CA LEU A 35 3.47 4.74 8.85
C LEU A 35 2.99 3.60 7.94
N SER A 36 3.39 3.66 6.67
CA SER A 36 3.07 2.66 5.64
C SER A 36 4.10 2.72 4.53
N LEU A 37 4.73 1.58 4.18
CA LEU A 37 5.61 1.41 3.01
C LEU A 37 6.54 2.61 2.71
N GLY A 38 7.35 3.07 3.67
CA GLY A 38 8.25 4.19 3.44
C GLY A 38 7.60 5.59 3.41
N MET A 39 6.30 5.72 3.67
CA MET A 39 5.60 7.00 3.74
C MET A 39 5.64 7.59 5.14
N THR A 40 6.18 8.81 5.24
CA THR A 40 6.13 9.61 6.48
C THR A 40 4.77 10.25 6.66
N GLU A 41 4.45 10.67 7.89
CA GLU A 41 3.26 11.47 8.19
C GLU A 41 3.16 12.72 7.30
N LYS A 42 4.28 13.42 7.11
CA LYS A 42 4.37 14.61 6.26
C LYS A 42 3.97 14.28 4.81
N THR A 43 4.45 13.15 4.29
CA THR A 43 4.13 12.70 2.93
C THR A 43 2.64 12.41 2.80
N LEU A 44 2.05 11.67 3.75
CA LEU A 44 0.63 11.32 3.73
C LEU A 44 -0.27 12.56 3.79
N LYS A 45 0.07 13.53 4.65
CA LYS A 45 -0.66 14.81 4.75
C LYS A 45 -0.59 15.66 3.47
N GLY A 46 0.42 15.45 2.63
CA GLY A 46 0.60 16.15 1.36
C GLY A 46 -0.15 15.54 0.17
N ILE A 47 -0.84 14.41 0.35
CA ILE A 47 -1.62 13.78 -0.72
C ILE A 47 -2.93 14.55 -0.89
N HIS A 48 -3.07 15.28 -1.99
CA HIS A 48 -4.30 16.04 -2.31
C HIS A 48 -5.17 15.40 -3.40
N THR A 49 -4.68 14.34 -4.02
CA THR A 49 -5.47 13.58 -5.00
C THR A 49 -6.60 12.85 -4.27
N PRO A 50 -7.83 12.81 -4.80
CA PRO A 50 -8.90 11.99 -4.25
C PRO A 50 -8.39 10.57 -4.00
N THR A 51 -8.56 10.08 -2.76
CA THR A 51 -7.99 8.81 -2.32
C THR A 51 -9.07 7.95 -1.68
N ILE A 52 -9.02 6.64 -1.92
CA ILE A 52 -9.85 5.64 -1.24
C ILE A 52 -8.96 4.73 -0.40
N ILE A 53 -9.37 4.42 0.84
CA ILE A 53 -8.67 3.53 1.76
C ILE A 53 -9.52 2.28 1.97
N MET A 54 -8.98 1.14 1.55
CA MET A 54 -9.61 -0.18 1.65
C MET A 54 -8.73 -1.10 2.52
N PRO A 55 -9.14 -1.44 3.74
CA PRO A 55 -8.31 -2.23 4.67
C PRO A 55 -8.17 -3.69 4.22
N GLY A 56 -6.95 -4.26 4.32
CA GLY A 56 -6.67 -5.66 3.95
C GLY A 56 -6.95 -6.70 5.05
N ASN A 57 -7.11 -6.27 6.31
CA ASN A 57 -7.47 -7.10 7.48
C ASN A 57 -6.64 -8.40 7.66
N ASN A 58 -5.33 -8.33 7.41
CA ASN A 58 -4.39 -9.43 7.64
C ASN A 58 -3.09 -8.95 8.29
N ASP A 59 -2.18 -9.87 8.63
CA ASP A 59 -0.96 -9.56 9.39
C ASP A 59 0.02 -8.65 8.64
N ILE A 60 -0.04 -8.62 7.30
CA ILE A 60 0.81 -7.77 6.45
C ILE A 60 0.15 -6.41 6.19
N HIS A 61 -1.18 -6.36 6.19
CA HIS A 61 -2.00 -5.16 6.00
C HIS A 61 -2.94 -4.97 7.21
N PRO A 62 -2.40 -4.69 8.40
CA PRO A 62 -3.19 -4.58 9.60
C PRO A 62 -4.14 -3.39 9.49
N ARG A 63 -5.39 -3.62 9.90
CA ARG A 63 -6.45 -2.60 9.88
C ARG A 63 -6.04 -1.30 10.58
N GLY A 64 -5.29 -1.40 11.68
CA GLY A 64 -4.81 -0.25 12.45
C GLY A 64 -3.97 0.72 11.61
N VAL A 65 -3.13 0.21 10.71
CA VAL A 65 -2.33 1.05 9.80
C VAL A 65 -3.23 1.79 8.81
N ALA A 66 -4.20 1.11 8.21
CA ALA A 66 -5.18 1.75 7.32
C ALA A 66 -5.95 2.87 8.02
N GLN A 67 -6.34 2.67 9.28
CA GLN A 67 -7.01 3.70 10.09
C GLN A 67 -6.12 4.92 10.35
N GLN A 68 -4.83 4.70 10.61
CA GLN A 68 -3.89 5.81 10.80
C GLN A 68 -3.68 6.58 9.50
N VAL A 69 -3.52 5.90 8.36
CA VAL A 69 -3.41 6.51 7.04
C VAL A 69 -4.67 7.35 6.70
N HIS A 70 -5.86 6.81 6.95
CA HIS A 70 -7.13 7.52 6.72
C HIS A 70 -7.26 8.81 7.55
N ARG A 71 -6.66 8.87 8.74
CA ARG A 71 -6.65 10.10 9.55
C ARG A 71 -5.72 11.19 9.02
N LEU A 72 -4.75 10.82 8.17
CA LEU A 72 -3.68 11.73 7.73
C LEU A 72 -3.88 12.23 6.31
N ILE A 73 -4.40 11.40 5.41
CA ILE A 73 -4.63 11.81 4.02
C ILE A 73 -5.88 12.69 3.96
N PRO A 74 -5.76 13.96 3.52
CA PRO A 74 -6.92 14.83 3.38
C PRO A 74 -7.84 14.33 2.26
N ASN A 75 -9.14 14.51 2.43
CA ASN A 75 -10.17 14.16 1.45
C ASN A 75 -10.19 12.67 1.03
N CYS A 76 -9.60 11.77 1.83
CA CYS A 76 -9.73 10.34 1.57
C CYS A 76 -11.09 9.80 2.03
N ARG A 77 -11.53 8.71 1.40
CA ARG A 77 -12.76 7.98 1.76
C ARG A 77 -12.39 6.61 2.32
N TRP A 78 -13.01 6.23 3.44
CA TRP A 78 -12.98 4.86 3.92
C TRP A 78 -13.94 3.99 3.09
N ALA A 79 -13.49 2.82 2.67
CA ALA A 79 -14.27 1.90 1.86
C ALA A 79 -13.97 0.46 2.27
N GLU A 80 -14.71 0.00 3.26
CA GLU A 80 -14.54 -1.35 3.77
C GLU A 80 -15.27 -2.36 2.88
N VAL A 81 -14.48 -3.24 2.27
CA VAL A 81 -14.92 -4.42 1.54
C VAL A 81 -13.98 -5.56 1.91
N ALA A 82 -14.41 -6.80 1.70
CA ALA A 82 -13.50 -7.94 1.85
C ALA A 82 -12.28 -7.77 0.91
N PRO A 83 -11.10 -8.27 1.31
CA PRO A 83 -9.89 -8.17 0.50
C PRO A 83 -10.11 -8.68 -0.94
N HIS A 84 -9.38 -8.13 -1.91
CA HIS A 84 -9.50 -8.52 -3.32
C HIS A 84 -9.31 -10.03 -3.57
N SER A 85 -8.57 -10.73 -2.71
CA SER A 85 -8.39 -12.17 -2.75
C SER A 85 -9.63 -12.97 -2.33
N GLU A 86 -10.54 -12.35 -1.57
CA GLU A 86 -11.74 -12.96 -1.00
C GLU A 86 -13.01 -12.56 -1.78
N ALA A 87 -13.13 -11.27 -2.13
CA ALA A 87 -14.28 -10.73 -2.87
C ALA A 87 -13.84 -9.82 -4.03
N PRO A 88 -13.22 -10.38 -5.09
CA PRO A 88 -12.64 -9.59 -6.18
C PRO A 88 -13.65 -8.70 -6.90
N GLU A 89 -14.88 -9.19 -7.11
CA GLU A 89 -15.92 -8.44 -7.82
C GLU A 89 -16.41 -7.23 -7.00
N GLU A 90 -16.67 -7.41 -5.71
CA GLU A 90 -17.06 -6.31 -4.81
C GLU A 90 -15.95 -5.27 -4.68
N TYR A 91 -14.70 -5.73 -4.58
CA TYR A 91 -13.53 -4.86 -4.54
C TYR A 91 -13.44 -3.98 -5.80
N VAL A 92 -13.59 -4.58 -6.98
CA VAL A 92 -13.56 -3.88 -8.27
C VAL A 92 -14.73 -2.90 -8.39
N HIS A 93 -15.96 -3.32 -8.07
CA HIS A 93 -17.12 -2.43 -8.10
C HIS A 93 -16.90 -1.21 -7.21
N ARG A 94 -16.38 -1.40 -6.00
CA ARG A 94 -16.13 -0.28 -5.09
C ARG A 94 -15.12 0.72 -5.65
N VAL A 95 -14.09 0.24 -6.35
CA VAL A 95 -13.11 1.10 -7.04
C VAL A 95 -13.76 1.85 -8.20
N VAL A 96 -14.57 1.19 -9.02
CA VAL A 96 -15.28 1.82 -10.14
C VAL A 96 -16.24 2.91 -9.64
N ASP A 97 -17.00 2.63 -8.59
CA ASP A 97 -17.91 3.61 -7.96
C ASP A 97 -17.13 4.83 -7.47
N PHE A 98 -15.98 4.62 -6.84
CA PHE A 98 -15.12 5.72 -6.40
C PHE A 98 -14.64 6.59 -7.56
N LEU A 99 -14.23 5.98 -8.68
CA LEU A 99 -13.80 6.73 -9.86
C LEU A 99 -14.94 7.57 -10.42
N ALA A 100 -16.15 6.99 -10.54
CA ALA A 100 -17.33 7.73 -10.99
C ALA A 100 -17.70 8.88 -10.04
N GLU A 101 -17.59 8.69 -8.71
CA GLU A 101 -17.79 9.73 -7.71
C GLU A 101 -16.79 10.90 -7.84
N VAL A 102 -15.53 10.60 -8.19
CA VAL A 102 -14.48 11.60 -8.40
C VAL A 102 -14.72 12.39 -9.69
N GLU A 103 -15.09 11.70 -10.77
CA GLU A 103 -15.43 12.32 -12.05
C GLU A 103 -16.65 13.24 -11.92
N ALA A 104 -17.69 12.81 -11.20
CA ALA A 104 -18.90 13.60 -11.00
C ALA A 104 -18.72 14.82 -10.08
N GLY A 105 -17.67 14.82 -9.25
CA GLY A 105 -17.34 15.90 -8.30
C GLY A 105 -16.28 16.89 -8.79
N SER A 106 -15.72 16.69 -9.99
CA SER A 106 -14.71 17.54 -10.63
C SER A 106 -15.33 18.53 -11.60
#